data_AF-A0A7Y3EI24-F1
#
_entry.id   AF-A0A7Y3EI24-F1
#
_cell.length_a   1.000
_cell.length_b   1.000
_cell.length_c   1.000
_cell.angle_alpha   90.00
_cell.angle_beta   90.00
_cell.angle_gamma   90.00
#
_symmetry.space_group_name_H-M   'P 1'
#
loop_
_entity.id
_entity.type
_entity.pdbx_description
1 polymer ?
#
loop_
_entity_poly.entity_id
_entity_poly.type
_entity_poly.pdbx_seq_one_letter_code
_entity_poly.pdbx_strand_id
1 'polypeptide(L)' 'QEDFGSFSDYIWAFTNGKPIKNSFRKINDVPANTPLSDAISKDLNKRGFKFVGSTVVYAHMQATGMVNDHETKCFRYEEV' A
#
# COMPACT_ATOMS: atom_id res chain seq x y z
N GLN A 1 -6.41 -8.63 -16.85
CA GLN A 1 -6.09 -7.24 -17.30
C GLN A 1 -7.25 -6.63 -18.08
N GLU A 2 -8.12 -7.45 -18.69
CA GLU A 2 -9.32 -7.02 -19.44
C GLU A 2 -10.22 -6.01 -18.70
N ASP A 3 -10.43 -6.17 -17.38
CA ASP A 3 -11.34 -5.30 -16.61
C ASP A 3 -10.79 -3.89 -16.27
N PHE A 4 -9.46 -3.74 -16.17
CA PHE A 4 -8.83 -2.51 -15.63
C PHE A 4 -7.75 -1.94 -16.55
N GLY A 5 -7.52 -2.54 -17.72
CA GLY A 5 -6.38 -2.23 -18.58
C GLY A 5 -5.09 -2.87 -18.05
N SER A 6 -4.64 -2.51 -16.84
CA SER A 6 -3.43 -3.07 -16.23
C SER A 6 -3.60 -3.35 -14.73
N PHE A 7 -2.68 -4.15 -14.17
CA PHE A 7 -2.62 -4.35 -12.72
C PHE A 7 -2.26 -3.04 -11.99
N SER A 8 -1.42 -2.22 -12.61
CA SER A 8 -1.02 -0.91 -12.07
C SER A 8 -2.24 -0.01 -11.93
N ASP A 9 -3.04 0.14 -12.97
CA ASP A 9 -4.25 0.98 -12.94
C ASP A 9 -5.24 0.50 -11.89
N TYR A 10 -5.43 -0.81 -11.81
CA TYR A 10 -6.26 -1.44 -10.78
C TYR A 10 -5.77 -1.13 -9.36
N ILE A 11 -4.49 -1.40 -9.04
CA ILE A 11 -4.00 -1.29 -7.66
C ILE A 11 -3.90 0.18 -7.23
N TRP A 12 -3.51 1.08 -8.13
CA TRP A 12 -3.41 2.51 -7.85
C TRP A 12 -4.77 3.21 -7.79
N ALA A 13 -5.84 2.63 -8.34
CA ALA A 13 -7.20 3.18 -8.18
C ALA A 13 -7.63 3.26 -6.71
N PHE A 14 -7.13 2.39 -5.84
CA PHE A 14 -7.41 2.43 -4.40
C PHE A 14 -6.88 3.67 -3.69
N THR A 15 -5.91 4.38 -4.28
CA THR A 15 -5.35 5.63 -3.75
C THR A 15 -5.56 6.82 -4.71
N ASN A 16 -6.46 6.68 -5.69
CA ASN A 16 -6.69 7.65 -6.75
C ASN A 16 -5.40 8.03 -7.50
N GLY A 17 -4.49 7.08 -7.69
CA GLY A 17 -3.23 7.28 -8.40
C GLY A 17 -2.18 8.10 -7.65
N LYS A 18 -2.36 8.34 -6.34
CA LYS A 18 -1.46 9.18 -5.55
C LYS A 18 -0.87 8.40 -4.37
N PRO A 19 0.44 8.55 -4.09
CA PRO A 19 1.02 8.04 -2.85
C PRO A 19 0.37 8.67 -1.62
N ILE A 20 0.20 7.88 -0.56
CA ILE A 20 -0.18 8.39 0.76
C ILE A 20 1.10 8.62 1.55
N LYS A 21 1.40 9.87 1.88
CA LYS A 21 2.55 10.23 2.71
C LYS A 21 2.13 10.28 4.18
N ASN A 22 2.60 9.32 4.97
CA ASN A 22 2.41 9.31 6.42
C ASN A 22 3.53 10.10 7.11
N SER A 23 3.48 10.25 8.44
CA SER A 23 4.47 11.03 9.21
C SER A 23 4.86 10.32 10.50
N PHE A 24 5.31 9.07 10.39
CA PHE A 24 5.73 8.28 11.54
C PHE A 24 7.07 8.78 12.10
N ARG A 25 7.15 8.95 13.41
CA ARG A 25 8.40 9.39 14.06
C ARG A 25 9.35 8.23 14.30
N LYS A 26 8.79 7.03 14.54
CA LYS A 26 9.52 5.79 14.80
C LYS A 26 8.88 4.64 14.03
N ILE A 27 9.68 3.64 13.66
CA ILE A 27 9.21 2.42 13.00
C ILE A 27 8.12 1.69 13.79
N ASN A 28 8.17 1.73 15.12
CA ASN A 28 7.16 1.11 15.98
C ASN A 28 5.79 1.82 15.94
N ASP A 29 5.74 3.03 15.40
CA ASP A 29 4.48 3.76 15.19
C ASP A 29 3.78 3.30 13.89
N VAL A 30 4.49 2.61 13.00
CA VAL A 30 3.95 2.09 11.73
C VAL A 30 3.09 0.86 12.03
N PRO A 31 1.81 0.85 11.62
CA PRO A 31 0.93 -0.27 11.90
C PRO A 31 1.29 -1.48 11.02
N ALA A 32 0.92 -2.69 11.46
CA ALA A 32 1.14 -3.91 10.66
C ALA A 32 0.16 -4.06 9.48
N ASN A 33 -0.95 -3.32 9.50
CA ASN A 33 -1.96 -3.25 8.44
C ASN A 33 -2.77 -1.95 8.59
N THR A 34 -3.59 -1.65 7.59
CA THR A 34 -4.49 -0.49 7.59
C THR A 34 -5.86 -0.89 7.07
N PRO A 35 -6.92 -0.09 7.34
CA PRO A 35 -8.23 -0.31 6.72
C PRO A 35 -8.17 -0.36 5.18
N LEU A 36 -7.22 0.38 4.57
CA LEU A 36 -7.00 0.35 3.14
C LEU A 36 -6.39 -0.98 2.67
N SER A 37 -5.37 -1.50 3.38
CA SER A 37 -4.80 -2.81 3.06
C SER A 37 -5.80 -3.95 3.28
N ASP A 38 -6.72 -3.82 4.23
CA ASP A 38 -7.82 -4.77 4.43
C ASP A 38 -8.77 -4.78 3.22
N ALA A 39 -9.13 -3.60 2.72
CA ALA A 39 -10.00 -3.46 1.55
C ALA A 39 -9.36 -4.07 0.29
N ILE A 40 -8.08 -3.75 0.04
CA ILE A 40 -7.32 -4.28 -1.10
C ILE A 40 -7.14 -5.81 -0.97
N SER A 41 -6.77 -6.29 0.21
CA SER A 41 -6.63 -7.73 0.50
C SER A 41 -7.91 -8.51 0.20
N LYS A 42 -9.06 -7.98 0.65
CA LYS A 42 -10.37 -8.58 0.40
C LYS A 42 -10.69 -8.61 -1.09
N ASP A 43 -10.41 -7.55 -1.84
CA ASP A 43 -10.67 -7.51 -3.28
C ASP A 43 -9.75 -8.45 -4.07
N LEU A 44 -8.45 -8.45 -3.75
CA LEU A 44 -7.48 -9.38 -4.35
C LEU A 44 -7.87 -10.85 -4.10
N ASN A 45 -8.29 -11.18 -2.88
CA ASN A 45 -8.73 -12.54 -2.54
C ASN A 45 -9.99 -12.93 -3.35
N LYS A 46 -10.97 -12.03 -3.49
CA LYS A 46 -12.15 -12.25 -4.36
C LYS A 46 -11.76 -12.47 -5.82
N ARG A 47 -10.69 -11.85 -6.29
CA ARG A 47 -10.13 -12.01 -7.65
C ARG A 47 -9.24 -13.25 -7.80
N GLY A 48 -9.16 -14.10 -6.77
CA GLY A 48 -8.46 -15.39 -6.84
C GLY A 48 -6.98 -15.34 -6.44
N PHE A 49 -6.43 -14.18 -6.09
CA PHE A 49 -5.07 -14.10 -5.57
C PHE A 49 -4.93 -14.89 -4.26
N LYS A 50 -3.77 -15.50 -4.05
CA LYS A 50 -3.44 -16.29 -2.85
C LYS A 50 -2.31 -15.62 -2.08
N PHE A 51 -2.25 -15.89 -0.77
CA PHE A 51 -1.26 -15.29 0.14
C PHE A 51 -1.30 -13.75 0.20
N VAL A 52 -2.45 -13.15 -0.09
CA VAL A 52 -2.69 -11.70 -0.09
C VAL A 52 -3.35 -11.23 1.21
N GLY A 53 -2.89 -11.71 2.37
CA GLY A 53 -3.37 -11.22 3.67
C GLY A 53 -3.07 -9.74 3.86
N SER A 54 -3.88 -9.03 4.67
CA SER A 54 -3.78 -7.56 4.81
C SER A 54 -2.38 -7.05 5.16
N THR A 55 -1.65 -7.72 6.04
CA THR A 55 -0.25 -7.35 6.36
C THR A 55 0.69 -7.51 5.17
N VAL A 56 0.51 -8.55 4.35
CA VAL A 56 1.30 -8.74 3.11
C VAL A 56 0.98 -7.63 2.11
N VAL A 57 -0.30 -7.25 2.00
CA VAL A 57 -0.75 -6.18 1.12
C VAL A 57 -0.21 -4.82 1.60
N TYR A 58 -0.22 -4.55 2.90
CA TYR A 58 0.33 -3.31 3.43
C TYR A 58 1.85 -3.22 3.21
N ALA A 59 2.58 -4.32 3.43
CA ALA A 59 4.01 -4.39 3.11
C ALA A 59 4.27 -4.17 1.61
N HIS A 60 3.41 -4.70 0.74
CA HIS A 60 3.49 -4.44 -0.69
C HIS A 60 3.27 -2.96 -1.03
N MET A 61 2.26 -2.33 -0.42
CA MET A 61 1.98 -0.90 -0.61
C MET A 61 3.17 -0.02 -0.19
N GLN A 62 3.85 -0.37 0.90
CA GLN A 62 5.07 0.31 1.34
C GLN A 62 6.21 0.11 0.33
N ALA A 63 6.42 -1.13 -0.12
CA ALA A 63 7.52 -1.47 -1.03
C ALA A 63 7.36 -0.87 -2.43
N THR A 64 6.12 -0.68 -2.91
CA THR A 64 5.83 -0.11 -4.23
C THR A 64 5.58 1.39 -4.22
N GLY A 65 5.68 2.04 -3.05
CA GLY A 65 5.50 3.49 -2.91
C GLY A 65 4.04 3.95 -2.98
N MET A 66 3.07 3.05 -2.87
CA MET A 66 1.66 3.45 -2.67
C MET A 66 1.48 4.18 -1.34
N VAL A 67 2.29 3.82 -0.34
CA VAL A 67 2.43 4.59 0.89
C VAL A 67 3.91 4.91 1.12
N ASN A 68 4.18 6.15 1.52
CA ASN A 68 5.49 6.56 2.03
C ASN A 68 5.44 6.51 3.56
N ASP A 69 5.97 5.42 4.10
CA ASP A 69 6.08 5.16 5.54
C ASP A 69 7.49 5.35 6.08
N HIS A 70 8.37 6.02 5.31
CA HIS A 70 9.67 6.41 5.85
C HIS A 70 9.46 7.23 7.13
N GLU A 71 10.28 6.97 8.15
CA GLU A 71 10.27 7.80 9.35
C GLU A 71 10.57 9.26 8.98
N THR A 72 10.00 10.23 9.69
CA THR A 72 10.16 11.67 9.39
C THR A 72 11.61 12.16 9.42
N LYS A 73 12.53 11.38 10.00
CA LYS A 73 13.97 11.67 10.05
C LYS A 73 14.79 10.89 9.01
N CYS A 74 14.18 9.98 8.27
CA CYS A 74 14.83 9.29 7.17
C CYS A 74 15.18 10.30 6.07
N PHE A 75 16.39 10.21 5.51
CA PHE A 75 16.83 11.12 4.45
C PHE A 75 15.94 11.07 3.19
N ARG A 76 15.18 9.98 3.01
CA ARG A 76 14.27 9.79 1.87
C ARG A 76 12.85 10.28 2.13
N TYR A 77 12.51 10.72 3.33
CA TYR A 77 11.14 11.08 3.70
C TYR A 77 10.50 12.13 2.76
N GLU A 78 11.29 13.08 2.26
CA GLU A 78 10.86 14.11 1.31
C GLU A 78 11.10 13.74 -0.17
N GLU A 79 11.81 12.64 -0.45
CA GLU A 79 12.21 12.26 -1.80
C GLU A 79 11.23 11.31 -2.50
N VAL A 80 10.41 10.59 -1.73
CA VAL A 80 9.47 9.57 -2.22
C VAL A 80 8.02 9.88 -1.90
#